data_AF-A0A9Q0UAG8-F1
#
_entry.id   AF-A0A9Q0UAG8-F1
#
_cell.length_a   1.000
_cell.length_b   1.000
_cell.length_c   1.000
_cell.angle_alpha   90.00
_cell.angle_beta   90.00
_cell.angle_gamma   90.00
#
_symmetry.space_group_name_H-M   'P 1'
#
loop_
_entity.id
_entity.type
_entity.pdbx_description
1 polymer ?
#
loop_
_entity_poly.entity_id
_entity_poly.type
_entity_poly.pdbx_seq_one_letter_code
_entity_poly.pdbx_strand_id
1 'polypeptide(L)'
;MSAFRVFKFINPYDSTEQPRCPRKIARILPSFATKSPHRVLEEKFISLLQSCKALKVLHQIHSQIITHGFEHEDYIAPKIISCYGSLKKMENAHKVFDQIPEPNVSIWNAMFRGYSQNESHKDVIVLFRQMKGFDVTPNCFTFPVILKSCVKINALKEGEELHCFVIKSGFRANPFVATTLIDMYASGGAIHAAYRVFGEMIERNVIAWTAMINGYITCCDLVTARRLFDLAPERDIVLWNTMISGYIEAKDVIRARELFDKMPNKDVMSWNTVLNGYASNGNVMACERLFEEMTERNVFSWNALMGGYTRNGNFSEVLSAFKRMLFDGTVVPNDATLVNVLSACARLGALDLGKWVHAYAESHGYKGNVYVRNALMDMYAKCGVVETALDVFKSMDNKDLISWNTIIGGLAMHGHGADALNLFSHMKIAGENPDGITFIGILCACTHMGLVEDGFSYFKSMTDDYSIVPQIEHYGCIVDLLGRAGLLAHAVDFIRKMPIEADAVIWAALLGACRVYKNVELAELALEKLIEFEPKNPANYVMLSNIYGDFGRWKDVARLKVAVRDTGFKKLPGCSLIEVNDYLVEFYSLDERHPEKEQIYGTLRTLTKLLRSSGYVPGFTELDERN
;
A
#
# COMPACT_ATOMS: atom_id res chain seq x y z
N MET A 1 59.80 -18.96 -19.32
CA MET A 1 60.05 -20.36 -18.91
C MET A 1 58.71 -20.96 -18.52
N SER A 2 57.92 -21.51 -19.45
CA SER A 2 57.93 -22.94 -19.88
C SER A 2 57.78 -23.90 -18.69
N ALA A 3 56.79 -24.78 -18.56
CA ALA A 3 55.89 -25.36 -19.54
C ALA A 3 54.68 -26.03 -18.86
N PHE A 4 53.49 -25.86 -19.47
CA PHE A 4 52.36 -26.77 -19.34
C PHE A 4 52.63 -28.00 -20.23
N ARG A 5 52.46 -29.20 -19.68
CA ARG A 5 52.56 -30.48 -20.40
C ARG A 5 51.27 -30.77 -21.16
N VAL A 6 51.40 -30.99 -22.45
CA VAL A 6 50.43 -31.64 -23.35
C VAL A 6 50.74 -33.14 -23.37
N PHE A 7 49.73 -33.99 -23.20
CA PHE A 7 49.80 -35.38 -23.64
C PHE A 7 48.64 -35.69 -24.60
N LYS A 8 49.07 -36.08 -25.81
CA LYS A 8 48.31 -36.71 -26.89
C LYS A 8 47.67 -38.02 -26.42
N PHE A 9 46.46 -38.31 -26.88
CA PHE A 9 46.08 -39.67 -27.22
C PHE A 9 45.49 -39.72 -28.63
N ILE A 10 46.09 -40.61 -29.42
CA ILE A 10 45.78 -40.93 -30.82
C ILE A 10 44.74 -42.05 -30.81
N ASN A 11 43.77 -41.92 -31.70
CA ASN A 11 42.75 -42.92 -32.03
C ASN A 11 43.26 -43.83 -33.18
N PRO A 12 43.08 -45.17 -33.13
CA PRO A 12 43.25 -46.01 -34.31
C PRO A 12 41.95 -46.74 -34.73
N TYR A 13 41.58 -46.53 -35.99
CA TYR A 13 40.81 -47.37 -36.94
C TYR A 13 39.38 -47.84 -36.57
N ASP A 14 38.30 -47.42 -37.25
CA ASP A 14 37.83 -47.58 -38.66
C ASP A 14 37.00 -48.85 -38.92
N SER A 15 35.73 -48.64 -39.30
CA SER A 15 34.96 -49.44 -40.28
C SER A 15 33.60 -48.72 -40.54
N THR A 16 33.48 -47.91 -41.60
CA THR A 16 32.80 -48.20 -42.90
C THR A 16 31.31 -48.55 -42.75
N GLU A 17 30.31 -47.88 -43.33
CA GLU A 17 30.14 -47.41 -44.71
C GLU A 17 28.89 -46.47 -44.81
N GLN A 18 28.98 -45.35 -45.55
CA GLN A 18 27.85 -44.66 -46.18
C GLN A 18 28.29 -44.08 -47.54
N PRO A 19 27.44 -44.08 -48.58
CA PRO A 19 27.87 -43.83 -49.95
C PRO A 19 27.89 -42.35 -50.36
N ARG A 20 28.88 -42.09 -51.22
CA ARG A 20 29.30 -40.90 -51.98
C ARG A 20 28.23 -39.91 -52.47
N CYS A 21 28.59 -38.63 -52.41
CA CYS A 21 28.28 -37.63 -53.44
C CYS A 21 29.54 -36.76 -53.71
N PRO A 22 29.84 -36.33 -54.97
CA PRO A 22 31.19 -35.91 -55.37
C PRO A 22 31.51 -34.44 -55.12
N ARG A 23 32.79 -34.18 -54.80
CA ARG A 23 33.41 -32.87 -54.62
C ARG A 23 33.46 -32.07 -55.92
N LYS A 24 33.08 -30.79 -55.88
CA LYS A 24 33.71 -29.73 -56.68
C LYS A 24 34.39 -28.73 -55.75
N ILE A 25 35.68 -28.55 -56.01
CA ILE A 25 36.59 -27.60 -55.37
C ILE A 25 36.23 -26.19 -55.82
N ALA A 26 36.05 -25.25 -54.88
CA ALA A 26 36.13 -23.82 -55.15
C ALA A 26 36.76 -23.10 -53.95
N ARG A 27 37.71 -22.24 -54.27
CA ARG A 27 38.61 -21.48 -53.39
C ARG A 27 37.85 -20.52 -52.48
N ILE A 28 38.36 -20.37 -51.26
CA ILE A 28 38.02 -19.32 -50.31
C ILE A 28 38.44 -17.97 -50.89
N LEU A 29 37.46 -17.13 -51.20
CA LEU A 29 37.55 -15.67 -51.23
C LEU A 29 36.52 -15.15 -50.21
N PRO A 30 36.81 -14.11 -49.41
CA PRO A 30 35.82 -13.51 -48.53
C PRO A 30 34.84 -12.69 -49.37
N SER A 31 33.63 -13.22 -49.59
CA SER A 31 32.54 -12.40 -50.12
C SER A 31 32.00 -11.51 -48.99
N PHE A 32 32.23 -10.21 -49.11
CA PHE A 32 31.35 -9.22 -48.48
C PHE A 32 29.97 -9.37 -49.13
N ALA A 33 29.10 -10.20 -48.54
CA ALA A 33 27.70 -10.24 -48.91
C ALA A 33 27.02 -8.97 -48.39
N THR A 34 26.75 -8.02 -49.27
CA THR A 34 25.89 -6.88 -48.99
C THR A 34 24.52 -7.39 -48.53
N LYS A 35 24.08 -6.99 -47.32
CA LYS A 35 22.74 -7.35 -46.81
C LYS A 35 21.69 -6.91 -47.83
N SER A 36 20.68 -7.75 -48.09
CA SER A 36 19.59 -7.38 -49.01
C SER A 36 18.87 -6.11 -48.50
N PRO A 37 18.42 -5.21 -49.40
CA PRO A 37 17.70 -3.99 -49.01
C PRO A 37 16.50 -4.25 -48.09
N HIS A 38 15.82 -5.38 -48.30
CA HIS A 38 14.71 -5.86 -47.48
C HIS A 38 15.10 -6.07 -46.00
N ARG A 39 16.22 -6.75 -45.75
CA ARG A 39 16.71 -7.07 -44.39
C ARG A 39 17.22 -5.83 -43.65
N VAL A 40 17.77 -4.86 -44.38
CA VAL A 40 18.19 -3.58 -43.80
C VAL A 40 16.97 -2.76 -43.36
N LEU A 41 15.90 -2.77 -44.14
CA LEU A 41 14.66 -2.06 -43.81
C LEU A 41 13.93 -2.73 -42.63
N GLU A 42 13.91 -4.07 -42.59
CA GLU A 42 13.39 -4.87 -41.48
C GLU A 42 14.10 -4.55 -40.14
N GLU A 43 15.45 -4.56 -40.12
CA GLU A 43 16.25 -4.20 -38.95
C GLU A 43 15.97 -2.76 -38.47
N LYS A 44 15.76 -1.83 -39.41
CA LYS A 44 15.44 -0.44 -39.10
C LYS A 44 14.06 -0.31 -38.45
N PHE A 45 13.05 -1.01 -38.95
CA PHE A 45 11.72 -1.02 -38.34
C PHE A 45 11.74 -1.63 -36.94
N ILE A 46 12.47 -2.73 -36.73
CA ILE A 46 12.62 -3.34 -35.39
C ILE A 46 13.26 -2.35 -34.41
N SER A 47 14.33 -1.64 -34.81
CA SER A 47 14.97 -0.63 -33.97
C SER A 47 14.04 0.53 -33.64
N LEU A 48 13.26 1.01 -34.62
CA LEU A 48 12.29 2.09 -34.41
C LEU A 48 11.21 1.68 -33.42
N LEU A 49 10.65 0.48 -33.57
CA LEU A 49 9.65 -0.08 -32.65
C LEU A 49 10.21 -0.21 -31.22
N GLN A 50 11.44 -0.72 -31.05
CA GLN A 50 12.08 -0.84 -29.73
C GLN A 50 12.27 0.51 -29.01
N SER A 51 12.48 1.58 -29.76
CA SER A 51 12.67 2.93 -29.20
C SER A 51 11.37 3.72 -29.00
N CYS A 52 10.23 3.19 -29.47
CA CYS A 52 8.97 3.93 -29.52
C CYS A 52 8.30 4.00 -28.14
N LYS A 53 8.07 5.22 -27.64
CA LYS A 53 7.37 5.48 -26.36
C LYS A 53 6.06 6.25 -26.51
N ALA A 54 5.69 6.64 -27.73
CA ALA A 54 4.53 7.50 -27.97
C ALA A 54 3.61 6.89 -29.03
N LEU A 55 2.30 6.90 -28.75
CA LEU A 55 1.28 6.30 -29.62
C LEU A 55 1.25 6.92 -31.02
N LYS A 56 1.42 8.24 -31.13
CA LYS A 56 1.46 8.94 -32.43
C LYS A 56 2.61 8.45 -33.31
N VAL A 57 3.79 8.25 -32.71
CA VAL A 57 4.98 7.75 -33.40
C VAL A 57 4.79 6.28 -33.79
N LEU A 58 4.16 5.48 -32.92
CA LEU A 58 3.82 4.09 -33.25
C LEU A 58 2.87 4.00 -34.44
N HIS A 59 1.85 4.86 -34.52
CA HIS A 59 0.94 4.89 -35.68
C HIS A 59 1.67 5.26 -36.98
N GLN A 60 2.62 6.19 -36.92
CA GLN A 60 3.44 6.54 -38.08
C GLN A 60 4.33 5.37 -38.52
N ILE A 61 5.02 4.73 -37.57
CA ILE A 61 5.87 3.56 -37.85
C ILE A 61 5.03 2.42 -38.43
N HIS A 62 3.89 2.11 -37.80
CA HIS A 62 3.00 1.05 -38.23
C HIS A 62 2.42 1.31 -39.62
N SER A 63 2.03 2.55 -39.93
CA SER A 63 1.61 2.94 -41.29
C SER A 63 2.73 2.72 -42.32
N GLN A 64 3.98 3.04 -41.97
CA GLN A 64 5.13 2.81 -42.86
C GLN A 64 5.43 1.32 -43.04
N ILE A 65 5.20 0.49 -42.02
CA ILE A 65 5.35 -0.97 -42.14
C ILE A 65 4.33 -1.53 -43.12
N ILE A 66 3.06 -1.11 -43.02
CA ILE A 66 1.99 -1.53 -43.93
C ILE A 66 2.28 -1.09 -45.37
N THR A 67 2.73 0.15 -45.58
CA THR A 67 3.02 0.64 -46.95
C THR A 67 4.18 -0.08 -47.63
N HIS A 68 5.09 -0.68 -46.85
CA HIS A 68 6.23 -1.43 -47.36
C HIS A 68 5.99 -2.95 -47.39
N GLY A 69 4.82 -3.45 -46.97
CA GLY A 69 4.45 -4.87 -47.06
C GLY A 69 5.02 -5.76 -45.95
N PHE A 70 5.42 -5.19 -44.81
CA PHE A 70 6.06 -5.91 -43.69
C PHE A 70 5.08 -6.28 -42.56
N GLU A 71 3.78 -6.03 -42.73
CA GLU A 71 2.75 -6.18 -41.69
C GLU A 71 2.53 -7.63 -41.22
N HIS A 72 2.83 -8.62 -42.06
CA HIS A 72 2.66 -10.05 -41.76
C HIS A 72 3.99 -10.76 -41.50
N GLU A 73 5.11 -10.04 -41.47
CA GLU A 73 6.44 -10.63 -41.29
C GLU A 73 6.63 -11.15 -39.86
N ASP A 74 7.13 -12.38 -39.75
CA ASP A 74 7.25 -13.16 -38.51
C ASP A 74 8.07 -12.47 -37.41
N TYR A 75 8.99 -11.57 -37.79
CA TYR A 75 9.87 -10.85 -36.88
C TYR A 75 9.37 -9.46 -36.49
N ILE A 76 8.53 -8.84 -37.33
CA ILE A 76 8.00 -7.48 -37.13
C ILE A 76 6.66 -7.51 -36.41
N ALA A 77 5.73 -8.37 -36.81
CA ALA A 77 4.40 -8.44 -36.23
C ALA A 77 4.40 -8.62 -34.69
N PRO A 78 5.21 -9.52 -34.08
CA PRO A 78 5.30 -9.62 -32.63
C PRO A 78 5.81 -8.34 -31.95
N LYS A 79 6.68 -7.56 -32.61
CA LYS A 79 7.21 -6.30 -32.07
C LYS A 79 6.17 -5.19 -32.09
N ILE A 80 5.36 -5.11 -33.15
CA ILE A 80 4.23 -4.17 -33.23
C ILE A 80 3.25 -4.46 -32.09
N ILE A 81 2.85 -5.72 -31.93
CA ILE A 81 1.95 -6.18 -30.86
C ILE A 81 2.53 -5.83 -29.48
N SER A 82 3.81 -6.13 -29.24
CA SER A 82 4.48 -5.79 -27.98
C SER A 82 4.53 -4.29 -27.71
N CYS A 83 4.71 -3.45 -28.74
CA CYS A 83 4.71 -1.99 -28.60
C CYS A 83 3.32 -1.47 -28.22
N TYR A 84 2.27 -1.91 -28.91
CA TYR A 84 0.89 -1.58 -28.53
C TYR A 84 0.55 -2.06 -27.11
N GLY A 85 1.01 -3.25 -26.74
CA GLY A 85 0.87 -3.77 -25.38
C GLY A 85 1.53 -2.89 -24.33
N SER A 86 2.78 -2.46 -24.55
CA SER A 86 3.51 -1.57 -23.62
C SER A 86 2.86 -0.19 -23.45
N LEU A 87 2.09 0.26 -24.45
CA LEU A 87 1.34 1.52 -24.41
C LEU A 87 -0.10 1.35 -23.90
N LYS A 88 -0.45 0.20 -23.32
CA LYS A 88 -1.79 -0.15 -22.81
C LYS A 88 -2.90 -0.02 -23.88
N LYS A 89 -2.60 -0.32 -25.15
CA LYS A 89 -3.56 -0.27 -26.28
C LYS A 89 -3.79 -1.65 -26.88
N MET A 90 -4.32 -2.57 -26.07
CA MET A 90 -4.52 -3.97 -26.49
C MET A 90 -5.53 -4.14 -27.62
N GLU A 91 -6.55 -3.28 -27.74
CA GLU A 91 -7.49 -3.33 -28.87
C GLU A 91 -6.80 -3.19 -30.23
N ASN A 92 -5.79 -2.31 -30.32
CA ASN A 92 -5.03 -2.13 -31.55
C ASN A 92 -4.08 -3.30 -31.81
N ALA A 93 -3.48 -3.86 -30.74
CA ALA A 93 -2.68 -5.07 -30.85
C ALA A 93 -3.52 -6.26 -31.38
N HIS A 94 -4.76 -6.40 -30.89
CA HIS A 94 -5.68 -7.44 -31.34
C HIS A 94 -6.10 -7.26 -32.79
N LYS A 95 -6.36 -6.03 -33.25
CA LYS A 95 -6.63 -5.75 -34.67
C LYS A 95 -5.48 -6.16 -35.59
N VAL A 96 -4.24 -5.95 -35.17
CA VAL A 96 -3.05 -6.40 -35.93
C VAL A 96 -2.99 -7.93 -35.94
N PHE A 97 -3.30 -8.56 -34.81
CA PHE A 97 -3.34 -10.01 -34.69
C PHE A 97 -4.40 -10.65 -35.61
N ASP A 98 -5.61 -10.09 -35.65
CA ASP A 98 -6.73 -10.59 -36.46
C ASP A 98 -6.47 -10.48 -37.98
N GLN A 99 -5.52 -9.63 -38.39
CA GLN A 99 -5.11 -9.50 -39.79
C GLN A 99 -4.11 -10.57 -40.24
N ILE A 100 -3.54 -11.35 -39.32
CA ILE A 100 -2.52 -12.36 -39.63
C ILE A 100 -3.20 -13.72 -39.84
N PRO A 101 -3.14 -14.31 -41.07
CA PRO A 101 -3.88 -15.53 -41.38
C PRO A 101 -3.41 -16.77 -40.60
N GLU A 102 -2.09 -16.91 -40.41
CA GLU A 102 -1.47 -18.04 -39.70
C GLU A 102 -0.48 -17.54 -38.63
N PRO A 103 -0.97 -17.12 -37.44
CA PRO A 103 -0.09 -16.58 -36.42
C PRO A 103 0.81 -17.67 -35.82
N ASN A 104 2.13 -17.48 -35.92
CA ASN A 104 3.11 -18.35 -35.31
C ASN A 104 3.18 -18.19 -33.76
N VAL A 105 3.92 -19.09 -33.09
CA VAL A 105 4.07 -19.11 -31.62
C VAL A 105 4.61 -17.80 -31.05
N SER A 106 5.48 -17.09 -31.78
CA SER A 106 6.06 -15.81 -31.33
C SER A 106 5.03 -14.69 -31.28
N ILE A 107 4.10 -14.66 -32.24
CA ILE A 107 3.00 -13.70 -32.31
C ILE A 107 2.01 -13.95 -31.16
N TRP A 108 1.60 -15.21 -30.94
CA TRP A 108 0.78 -15.60 -29.78
C TRP A 108 1.43 -15.22 -28.45
N ASN A 109 2.72 -15.51 -28.29
CA ASN A 109 3.47 -15.13 -27.08
C ASN A 109 3.55 -13.61 -26.87
N ALA A 110 3.58 -12.81 -27.94
CA ALA A 110 3.52 -11.35 -27.83
C ALA A 110 2.14 -10.88 -27.33
N MET A 111 1.06 -11.48 -27.83
CA MET A 111 -0.30 -11.23 -27.34
C MET A 111 -0.46 -11.60 -25.87
N PHE A 112 -0.03 -12.80 -25.46
CA PHE A 112 -0.10 -13.22 -24.05
C PHE A 112 0.66 -12.28 -23.13
N ARG A 113 1.87 -11.85 -23.51
CA ARG A 113 2.64 -10.87 -22.73
C ARG A 113 1.93 -9.52 -22.65
N GLY A 114 1.38 -9.03 -23.76
CA GLY A 114 0.65 -7.76 -23.79
C GLY A 114 -0.58 -7.76 -22.88
N TYR A 115 -1.39 -8.82 -22.94
CA TYR A 115 -2.56 -8.95 -22.06
C TYR A 115 -2.15 -9.15 -20.59
N SER A 116 -1.13 -9.97 -20.32
CA SER A 116 -0.64 -10.19 -18.95
C SER A 116 -0.03 -8.94 -18.31
N GLN A 117 0.62 -8.05 -19.08
CA GLN A 117 1.19 -6.80 -18.57
C GLN A 117 0.12 -5.73 -18.30
N ASN A 118 -1.04 -5.85 -18.94
CA ASN A 118 -2.17 -4.95 -18.80
C ASN A 118 -3.24 -5.47 -17.82
N GLU A 119 -2.89 -6.45 -16.96
CA GLU A 119 -3.75 -7.05 -15.92
C GLU A 119 -5.00 -7.79 -16.43
N SER A 120 -5.12 -7.96 -17.75
CA SER A 120 -6.21 -8.66 -18.44
C SER A 120 -5.97 -10.18 -18.49
N HIS A 121 -5.83 -10.82 -17.32
CA HIS A 121 -5.45 -12.23 -17.22
C HIS A 121 -6.51 -13.23 -17.71
N LYS A 122 -7.80 -12.85 -17.69
CA LYS A 122 -8.89 -13.69 -18.24
C LYS A 122 -8.74 -13.86 -19.76
N ASP A 123 -8.39 -12.78 -20.46
CA ASP A 123 -8.21 -12.78 -21.91
C ASP A 123 -7.03 -13.66 -22.34
N VAL A 124 -5.97 -13.74 -21.52
CA VAL A 124 -4.84 -14.66 -21.76
C VAL A 124 -5.31 -16.12 -21.86
N ILE A 125 -6.24 -16.54 -21.00
CA ILE A 125 -6.78 -17.91 -21.02
C ILE A 125 -7.68 -18.13 -22.25
N VAL A 126 -8.49 -17.13 -22.61
CA VAL A 126 -9.33 -17.18 -23.82
C VAL A 126 -8.47 -17.31 -25.07
N LEU A 127 -7.43 -16.49 -25.20
CA LEU A 127 -6.47 -16.55 -26.29
C LEU A 127 -5.73 -17.89 -26.33
N PHE A 128 -5.43 -18.50 -25.18
CA PHE A 128 -4.79 -19.81 -25.17
C PHE A 128 -5.72 -20.90 -25.72
N ARG A 129 -7.02 -20.83 -25.42
CA ARG A 129 -8.02 -21.73 -26.02
C ARG A 129 -8.10 -21.54 -27.54
N GLN A 130 -8.01 -20.30 -28.02
CA GLN A 130 -7.95 -20.00 -29.45
C GLN A 130 -6.69 -20.59 -30.10
N MET A 131 -5.50 -20.36 -29.53
CA MET A 131 -4.23 -20.92 -30.02
C MET A 131 -4.30 -22.44 -30.19
N LYS A 132 -4.95 -23.14 -29.23
CA LYS A 132 -5.20 -24.59 -29.33
C LYS A 132 -6.13 -24.97 -30.48
N GLY A 133 -7.13 -24.14 -30.79
CA GLY A 133 -8.04 -24.36 -31.93
C GLY A 133 -7.37 -24.17 -33.30
N PHE A 134 -6.27 -23.41 -33.37
CA PHE A 134 -5.43 -23.27 -34.56
C PHE A 134 -4.33 -24.35 -34.66
N ASP A 135 -4.34 -25.37 -33.79
CA ASP A 135 -3.33 -26.43 -33.72
C ASP A 135 -1.87 -25.95 -33.62
N VAL A 136 -1.65 -24.73 -33.11
CA VAL A 136 -0.31 -24.17 -32.90
C VAL A 136 0.28 -24.74 -31.61
N THR A 137 1.45 -25.37 -31.71
CA THR A 137 2.11 -26.02 -30.57
C THR A 137 2.75 -25.00 -29.60
N PRO A 138 2.34 -24.94 -28.33
CA PRO A 138 2.97 -24.10 -27.31
C PRO A 138 4.42 -24.52 -27.03
N ASN A 139 5.25 -23.56 -26.65
CA ASN A 139 6.64 -23.83 -26.25
C ASN A 139 6.88 -23.52 -24.76
N CYS A 140 8.11 -23.73 -24.29
CA CYS A 140 8.50 -23.50 -22.89
C CYS A 140 8.31 -22.04 -22.43
N PHE A 141 8.16 -21.06 -23.34
CA PHE A 141 7.89 -19.67 -23.00
C PHE A 141 6.39 -19.33 -22.95
N THR A 142 5.53 -20.14 -23.57
CA THR A 142 4.07 -19.96 -23.55
C THR A 142 3.49 -20.34 -22.20
N PHE A 143 3.85 -21.52 -21.66
CA PHE A 143 3.25 -22.07 -20.44
C PHE A 143 3.37 -21.16 -19.21
N PRO A 144 4.54 -20.53 -18.92
CA PRO A 144 4.66 -19.71 -17.72
C PRO A 144 3.77 -18.47 -17.72
N VAL A 145 3.51 -17.85 -18.88
CA VAL A 145 2.64 -16.67 -18.96
C VAL A 145 1.20 -17.05 -18.62
N ILE A 146 0.75 -18.19 -19.14
CA ILE A 146 -0.61 -18.69 -18.89
C ILE A 146 -0.76 -19.16 -17.45
N LEU A 147 0.19 -19.94 -16.92
CA LEU A 147 0.18 -20.40 -15.52
C LEU A 147 0.16 -19.23 -14.53
N LYS A 148 0.97 -18.18 -14.77
CA LYS A 148 0.93 -16.95 -13.95
C LYS A 148 -0.43 -16.26 -14.04
N SER A 149 -1.07 -16.29 -15.19
CA SER A 149 -2.41 -15.72 -15.37
C SER A 149 -3.45 -16.54 -14.61
N CYS A 150 -3.33 -17.87 -14.58
CA CYS A 150 -4.14 -18.76 -13.73
C CYS A 150 -3.99 -18.43 -12.24
N VAL A 151 -2.77 -18.17 -11.75
CA VAL A 151 -2.54 -17.72 -10.35
C VAL A 151 -3.29 -16.42 -10.07
N LYS A 152 -3.16 -15.43 -10.96
CA LYS A 152 -3.75 -14.10 -10.77
C LYS A 152 -5.27 -14.09 -10.74
N ILE A 153 -5.93 -15.01 -11.44
CA ILE A 153 -7.40 -15.13 -11.41
C ILE A 153 -7.90 -16.28 -10.52
N ASN A 154 -7.00 -16.93 -9.77
CA ASN A 154 -7.28 -18.09 -8.94
C ASN A 154 -7.97 -19.27 -9.68
N ALA A 155 -7.54 -19.54 -10.91
CA ALA A 155 -8.08 -20.58 -11.79
C ALA A 155 -7.25 -21.87 -11.72
N LEU A 156 -7.35 -22.59 -10.60
CA LEU A 156 -6.58 -23.82 -10.36
C LEU A 156 -6.91 -24.93 -11.37
N LYS A 157 -8.19 -25.10 -11.73
CA LYS A 157 -8.65 -26.17 -12.65
C LYS A 157 -8.03 -25.99 -14.04
N GLU A 158 -8.06 -24.78 -14.57
CA GLU A 158 -7.43 -24.42 -15.83
C GLU A 158 -5.91 -24.65 -15.78
N GLY A 159 -5.28 -24.36 -14.63
CA GLY A 159 -3.87 -24.67 -14.38
C GLY A 159 -3.55 -26.17 -14.40
N GLU A 160 -4.42 -27.02 -13.84
CA GLU A 160 -4.29 -28.48 -13.86
C GLU A 160 -4.45 -29.07 -15.27
N GLU A 161 -5.42 -28.58 -16.03
CA GLU A 161 -5.59 -28.94 -17.45
C GLU A 161 -4.35 -28.54 -18.27
N LEU A 162 -3.80 -27.35 -18.01
CA LEU A 162 -2.59 -26.87 -18.63
C LEU A 162 -1.38 -27.74 -18.26
N HIS A 163 -1.25 -28.16 -17.01
CA HIS A 163 -0.19 -29.06 -16.57
C HIS A 163 -0.26 -30.42 -17.29
N CYS A 164 -1.46 -30.99 -17.45
CA CYS A 164 -1.64 -32.20 -18.27
C CYS A 164 -1.14 -32.00 -19.71
N PHE A 165 -1.39 -30.82 -20.28
CA PHE A 165 -0.93 -30.48 -21.62
C PHE A 165 0.59 -30.28 -21.68
N VAL A 166 1.21 -29.62 -20.69
CA VAL A 166 2.68 -29.50 -20.55
C VAL A 166 3.36 -30.87 -20.61
N ILE A 167 2.80 -31.86 -19.90
CA ILE A 167 3.30 -33.23 -19.91
C ILE A 167 3.18 -33.85 -21.30
N LYS A 168 2.01 -33.74 -21.94
CA LYS A 168 1.76 -34.26 -23.30
C LYS A 168 2.65 -33.61 -24.37
N SER A 169 3.02 -32.34 -24.18
CA SER A 169 3.93 -31.60 -25.08
C SER A 169 5.41 -31.87 -24.81
N GLY A 170 5.78 -32.77 -23.89
CA GLY A 170 7.17 -33.15 -23.64
C GLY A 170 7.94 -32.21 -22.71
N PHE A 171 7.26 -31.29 -22.02
CA PHE A 171 7.90 -30.32 -21.12
C PHE A 171 7.86 -30.73 -19.63
N ARG A 172 7.56 -32.00 -19.32
CA ARG A 172 7.44 -32.52 -17.95
C ARG A 172 8.64 -32.21 -17.05
N ALA A 173 9.86 -32.38 -17.55
CA ALA A 173 11.10 -32.16 -16.79
C ALA A 173 11.73 -30.77 -17.04
N ASN A 174 11.04 -29.87 -17.74
CA ASN A 174 11.59 -28.55 -18.08
C ASN A 174 11.64 -27.66 -16.81
N PRO A 175 12.83 -27.22 -16.34
CA PRO A 175 12.92 -26.48 -15.08
C PRO A 175 12.14 -25.17 -15.07
N PHE A 176 12.10 -24.45 -16.20
CA PHE A 176 11.42 -23.16 -16.32
C PHE A 176 9.90 -23.27 -16.24
N VAL A 177 9.33 -24.33 -16.83
CA VAL A 177 7.89 -24.62 -16.71
C VAL A 177 7.57 -25.19 -15.33
N ALA A 178 8.41 -26.11 -14.82
CA ALA A 178 8.24 -26.75 -13.52
C ALA A 178 8.23 -25.74 -12.36
N THR A 179 9.12 -24.74 -12.33
CA THR A 179 9.11 -23.71 -11.28
C THR A 179 7.82 -22.89 -11.28
N THR A 180 7.25 -22.61 -12.46
CA THR A 180 5.99 -21.88 -12.57
C THR A 180 4.79 -22.76 -12.19
N LEU A 181 4.86 -24.07 -12.45
CA LEU A 181 3.86 -25.03 -11.99
C LEU A 181 3.85 -25.18 -10.47
N ILE A 182 5.02 -25.19 -9.82
CA ILE A 182 5.15 -25.21 -8.36
C ILE A 182 4.43 -23.99 -7.76
N ASP A 183 4.71 -22.79 -8.27
CA ASP A 183 4.06 -21.54 -7.85
C ASP A 183 2.54 -21.57 -8.07
N MET A 184 2.09 -22.08 -9.22
CA MET A 184 0.67 -22.22 -9.55
C MET A 184 -0.08 -23.14 -8.58
N TYR A 185 0.47 -24.33 -8.32
CA TYR A 185 -0.13 -25.27 -7.39
C TYR A 185 -0.08 -24.79 -5.95
N ALA A 186 1.03 -24.18 -5.53
CA ALA A 186 1.16 -23.65 -4.17
C ALA A 186 0.17 -22.51 -3.91
N SER A 187 0.08 -21.54 -4.83
CA SER A 187 -0.87 -20.43 -4.73
C SER A 187 -2.33 -20.89 -4.79
N GLY A 188 -2.61 -21.99 -5.49
CA GLY A 188 -3.92 -22.64 -5.51
C GLY A 188 -4.22 -23.54 -4.30
N GLY A 189 -3.32 -23.62 -3.31
CA GLY A 189 -3.48 -24.44 -2.11
C GLY A 189 -3.22 -25.94 -2.29
N ALA A 190 -2.78 -26.37 -3.47
CA ALA A 190 -2.50 -27.77 -3.81
C ALA A 190 -1.01 -28.12 -3.62
N ILE A 191 -0.49 -27.90 -2.42
CA ILE A 191 0.96 -28.04 -2.12
C ILE A 191 1.53 -29.43 -2.38
N HIS A 192 0.73 -30.49 -2.24
CA HIS A 192 1.17 -31.86 -2.57
C HIS A 192 1.43 -32.04 -4.07
N ALA A 193 0.64 -31.40 -4.94
CA ALA A 193 0.88 -31.42 -6.38
C ALA A 193 2.15 -30.64 -6.73
N ALA A 194 2.37 -29.49 -6.07
CA ALA A 194 3.62 -28.73 -6.19
C ALA A 194 4.84 -29.57 -5.79
N TYR A 195 4.77 -30.28 -4.66
CA TYR A 195 5.86 -31.16 -4.18
C TYR A 195 6.13 -32.31 -5.15
N ARG A 196 5.09 -32.86 -5.80
CA ARG A 196 5.27 -33.87 -6.85
C ARG A 196 6.02 -33.32 -8.06
N VAL A 197 5.63 -32.13 -8.56
CA VAL A 197 6.34 -31.47 -9.67
C VAL A 197 7.80 -31.22 -9.29
N PHE A 198 8.05 -30.73 -8.08
CA PHE A 198 9.40 -30.54 -7.54
C PHE A 198 10.21 -31.85 -7.46
N GLY A 199 9.55 -32.94 -7.08
CA GLY A 199 10.13 -34.29 -7.04
C GLY A 199 10.57 -34.80 -8.40
N GLU A 200 9.80 -34.51 -9.46
CA GLU A 200 10.02 -34.95 -10.84
C GLU A 200 11.12 -34.17 -11.59
N MET A 201 11.59 -33.05 -11.05
CA MET A 201 12.69 -32.27 -11.64
C MET A 201 14.01 -33.04 -11.60
N ILE A 202 14.68 -33.14 -12.75
CA ILE A 202 16.01 -33.78 -12.88
C ILE A 202 17.08 -32.95 -12.16
N GLU A 203 17.06 -31.63 -12.36
CA GLU A 203 17.92 -30.68 -11.67
C GLU A 203 17.06 -29.62 -10.97
N ARG A 204 17.22 -29.53 -9.65
CA ARG A 204 16.53 -28.54 -8.81
C ARG A 204 17.47 -27.37 -8.57
N ASN A 205 17.31 -26.33 -9.39
CA ASN A 205 18.03 -25.08 -9.19
C ASN A 205 17.48 -24.30 -7.98
N VAL A 206 18.20 -23.27 -7.54
CA VAL A 206 17.82 -22.46 -6.37
C VAL A 206 16.44 -21.82 -6.52
N ILE A 207 16.02 -21.49 -7.75
CA ILE A 207 14.68 -20.95 -8.06
C ILE A 207 13.58 -21.97 -7.70
N ALA A 208 13.77 -23.25 -8.02
CA ALA A 208 12.80 -24.30 -7.69
C ALA A 208 12.70 -24.52 -6.18
N TRP A 209 13.83 -24.51 -5.46
CA TRP A 209 13.84 -24.57 -4.00
C TRP A 209 13.11 -23.38 -3.38
N THR A 210 13.38 -22.17 -3.88
CA THR A 210 12.71 -20.93 -3.44
C THR A 210 11.21 -21.02 -3.65
N ALA A 211 10.76 -21.44 -4.84
CA ALA A 211 9.35 -21.60 -5.16
C ALA A 211 8.66 -22.62 -4.24
N MET A 212 9.30 -23.76 -3.96
CA MET A 212 8.72 -24.78 -3.08
C MET A 212 8.62 -24.31 -1.62
N ILE A 213 9.67 -23.64 -1.10
CA ILE A 213 9.67 -23.08 0.26
C ILE A 213 8.62 -21.98 0.38
N ASN A 214 8.57 -21.05 -0.57
CA ASN A 214 7.55 -20.00 -0.62
C ASN A 214 6.14 -20.61 -0.64
N GLY A 215 5.95 -21.70 -1.39
CA GLY A 215 4.69 -22.41 -1.42
C GLY A 215 4.24 -22.95 -0.06
N TYR A 216 5.16 -23.55 0.70
CA TYR A 216 4.85 -24.00 2.07
C TYR A 216 4.60 -22.82 3.03
N ILE A 217 5.32 -21.69 2.87
CA ILE A 217 5.08 -20.46 3.62
C ILE A 217 3.66 -19.94 3.35
N THR A 218 3.23 -19.86 2.09
CA THR A 218 1.88 -19.43 1.71
C THR A 218 0.78 -20.36 2.23
N CYS A 219 1.10 -21.65 2.42
CA CYS A 219 0.22 -22.63 3.06
C CYS A 219 0.33 -22.65 4.60
N CYS A 220 1.06 -21.71 5.20
CA CYS A 220 1.31 -21.61 6.64
C CYS A 220 2.01 -22.82 7.28
N ASP A 221 2.71 -23.67 6.51
CA ASP A 221 3.52 -24.78 7.03
C ASP A 221 5.01 -24.39 7.08
N LEU A 222 5.33 -23.56 8.08
CA LEU A 222 6.71 -23.11 8.30
C LEU A 222 7.67 -24.23 8.72
N VAL A 223 7.15 -25.34 9.26
CA VAL A 223 7.99 -26.46 9.71
C VAL A 223 8.58 -27.18 8.51
N THR A 224 7.74 -27.50 7.52
CA THR A 224 8.21 -28.15 6.29
C THR A 224 9.04 -27.18 5.45
N ALA A 225 8.65 -25.90 5.36
CA ALA A 225 9.45 -24.86 4.72
C ALA A 225 10.88 -24.79 5.30
N ARG A 226 11.00 -24.79 6.63
CA ARG A 226 12.29 -24.80 7.34
C ARG A 226 13.11 -26.05 7.03
N ARG A 227 12.48 -27.23 7.03
CA ARG A 227 13.17 -28.49 6.69
C ARG A 227 13.71 -28.47 5.26
N LEU A 228 12.92 -27.98 4.30
CA LEU A 228 13.36 -27.85 2.91
C LEU A 228 14.48 -26.82 2.76
N PHE A 229 14.40 -25.72 3.51
CA PHE A 229 15.51 -24.76 3.59
C PHE A 229 16.79 -25.44 4.07
N ASP A 230 16.72 -26.25 5.13
CA ASP A 230 17.88 -26.96 5.68
C ASP A 230 18.41 -28.05 4.73
N LEU A 231 17.57 -28.61 3.87
CA LEU A 231 17.97 -29.60 2.87
C LEU A 231 18.51 -28.99 1.56
N ALA A 232 18.29 -27.69 1.32
CA ALA A 232 18.73 -27.02 0.10
C ALA A 232 20.27 -27.10 -0.04
N PRO A 233 20.79 -27.64 -1.17
CA PRO A 233 22.23 -27.81 -1.38
C PRO A 233 22.99 -26.48 -1.39
N GLU A 234 22.40 -25.48 -2.03
CA GLU A 234 22.90 -24.11 -2.10
C GLU A 234 21.82 -23.16 -1.61
N ARG A 235 22.22 -22.15 -0.84
CA ARG A 235 21.32 -21.13 -0.27
C ARG A 235 21.83 -19.76 -0.65
N ASP A 236 21.30 -19.21 -1.73
CA ASP A 236 21.57 -17.83 -2.12
C ASP A 236 20.79 -16.85 -1.22
N ILE A 237 21.12 -15.56 -1.35
CA ILE A 237 20.52 -14.48 -0.56
C ILE A 237 18.99 -14.48 -0.70
N VAL A 238 18.46 -14.82 -1.88
CA VAL A 238 17.02 -14.88 -2.14
C VAL A 238 16.35 -15.93 -1.28
N LEU A 239 16.89 -17.16 -1.22
CA LEU A 239 16.34 -18.24 -0.40
C LEU A 239 16.34 -17.90 1.10
N TRP A 240 17.42 -17.28 1.60
CA TRP A 240 17.51 -16.77 2.98
C TRP A 240 16.41 -15.74 3.25
N ASN A 241 16.28 -14.74 2.37
CA ASN A 241 15.28 -13.68 2.51
C ASN A 241 13.84 -14.24 2.44
N THR A 242 13.55 -15.20 1.57
CA THR A 242 12.24 -15.87 1.50
C THR A 242 11.87 -16.54 2.82
N MET A 243 12.80 -17.29 3.43
CA MET A 243 12.52 -17.95 4.71
C MET A 243 12.34 -16.96 5.86
N ILE A 244 13.15 -15.89 5.90
CA ILE A 244 13.02 -14.81 6.89
C ILE A 244 11.67 -14.10 6.74
N SER A 245 11.27 -13.76 5.51
CA SER A 245 9.96 -13.16 5.22
C SER A 245 8.81 -14.06 5.68
N GLY A 246 8.90 -15.37 5.47
CA GLY A 246 7.87 -16.31 5.93
C GLY A 246 7.71 -16.33 7.46
N TYR A 247 8.81 -16.24 8.22
CA TYR A 247 8.72 -16.11 9.69
C TYR A 247 8.10 -14.76 10.11
N ILE A 248 8.41 -13.68 9.39
CA ILE A 248 7.86 -12.34 9.65
C ILE A 248 6.35 -12.30 9.38
N GLU A 249 5.89 -12.90 8.27
CA GLU A 249 4.46 -13.01 7.91
C GLU A 249 3.69 -13.81 8.97
N ALA A 250 4.30 -14.85 9.54
CA ALA A 250 3.75 -15.59 10.66
C ALA A 250 3.91 -14.91 12.03
N LYS A 251 4.41 -13.66 12.05
CA LYS A 251 4.67 -12.85 13.26
C LYS A 251 5.69 -13.46 14.23
N ASP A 252 6.52 -14.39 13.79
CA ASP A 252 7.61 -15.01 14.56
C ASP A 252 8.94 -14.29 14.29
N VAL A 253 9.07 -13.07 14.83
CA VAL A 253 10.27 -12.24 14.60
C VAL A 253 11.52 -12.81 15.26
N ILE A 254 11.36 -13.62 16.31
CA ILE A 254 12.48 -14.22 17.04
C ILE A 254 13.21 -15.20 16.12
N ARG A 255 12.49 -16.16 15.51
CA ARG A 255 13.10 -17.09 14.56
C ARG A 255 13.60 -16.40 13.29
N ALA A 256 12.89 -15.35 12.84
CA ALA A 256 13.38 -14.52 11.74
C ALA A 256 14.74 -13.91 12.05
N ARG A 257 14.92 -13.37 13.27
CA ARG A 257 16.21 -12.80 13.73
C ARG A 257 17.30 -13.85 13.88
N GLU A 258 17.00 -14.98 14.49
CA GLU A 258 17.95 -16.10 14.62
C GLU A 258 18.47 -16.56 13.26
N LEU A 259 17.59 -16.63 12.27
CA LEU A 259 17.97 -17.03 10.92
C LEU A 259 18.77 -15.93 10.22
N PHE A 260 18.36 -14.68 10.38
CA PHE A 260 19.09 -13.53 9.86
C PHE A 260 20.52 -13.47 10.41
N ASP A 261 20.72 -13.67 11.71
CA ASP A 261 22.05 -13.63 12.32
C ASP A 261 22.97 -14.72 11.73
N LYS A 262 22.44 -15.92 11.46
CA LYS A 262 23.16 -17.04 10.81
C LYS A 262 23.46 -16.82 9.33
N MET A 263 22.86 -15.83 8.69
CA MET A 263 23.04 -15.55 7.26
C MET A 263 24.49 -15.14 6.96
N PRO A 264 25.23 -15.85 6.08
CA PRO A 264 26.65 -15.59 5.85
C PRO A 264 26.93 -14.21 5.23
N ASN A 265 26.14 -13.84 4.22
CA ASN A 265 26.23 -12.56 3.51
C ASN A 265 24.86 -11.89 3.58
N LYS A 266 24.81 -10.68 4.12
CA LYS A 266 23.58 -9.89 4.26
C LYS A 266 23.67 -8.72 3.29
N ASP A 267 22.71 -8.61 2.37
CA ASP A 267 22.58 -7.42 1.54
C ASP A 267 21.60 -6.43 2.18
N VAL A 268 21.49 -5.22 1.62
CA VAL A 268 20.57 -4.19 2.13
C VAL A 268 19.12 -4.69 2.15
N MET A 269 18.75 -5.60 1.24
CA MET A 269 17.43 -6.23 1.24
C MET A 269 17.22 -7.13 2.46
N SER A 270 18.19 -7.98 2.82
CA SER A 270 18.13 -8.81 4.02
C SER A 270 17.87 -7.97 5.27
N TRP A 271 18.58 -6.85 5.42
CA TRP A 271 18.36 -5.91 6.53
C TRP A 271 16.97 -5.29 6.50
N ASN A 272 16.55 -4.78 5.34
CA ASN A 272 15.25 -4.14 5.16
C ASN A 272 14.07 -5.09 5.40
N THR A 273 14.18 -6.38 5.04
CA THR A 273 13.16 -7.40 5.34
C THR A 273 12.93 -7.50 6.85
N VAL A 274 14.00 -7.68 7.63
CA VAL A 274 13.91 -7.84 9.09
C VAL A 274 13.46 -6.54 9.75
N LEU A 275 13.95 -5.39 9.26
CA LEU A 275 13.53 -4.07 9.74
C LEU A 275 12.02 -3.86 9.58
N ASN A 276 11.47 -4.18 8.40
CA ASN A 276 10.03 -4.15 8.15
C ASN A 276 9.26 -5.14 9.04
N GLY A 277 9.85 -6.29 9.35
CA GLY A 277 9.26 -7.27 10.26
C GLY A 277 9.16 -6.77 11.70
N TYR A 278 10.19 -6.10 12.22
CA TYR A 278 10.12 -5.45 13.53
C TYR A 278 9.13 -4.29 13.53
N ALA A 279 9.16 -3.45 12.50
CA ALA A 279 8.26 -2.32 12.33
C ALA A 279 6.78 -2.76 12.31
N SER A 280 6.46 -3.88 11.65
CA SER A 280 5.09 -4.41 11.55
C SER A 280 4.59 -5.09 12.83
N ASN A 281 5.50 -5.59 13.67
CA ASN A 281 5.18 -6.23 14.94
C ASN A 281 5.20 -5.28 16.15
N GLY A 282 5.36 -3.98 15.90
CA GLY A 282 5.32 -2.95 16.95
C GLY A 282 6.54 -2.86 17.84
N ASN A 283 7.62 -3.59 17.54
CA ASN A 283 8.85 -3.54 18.33
C ASN A 283 9.80 -2.46 17.79
N VAL A 284 9.46 -1.20 18.07
CA VAL A 284 10.20 -0.01 17.62
C VAL A 284 11.66 -0.04 18.10
N MET A 285 11.90 -0.39 19.36
CA MET A 285 13.25 -0.43 19.93
C MET A 285 14.18 -1.41 19.20
N ALA A 286 13.68 -2.58 18.80
CA ALA A 286 14.46 -3.53 18.02
C ALA A 286 14.67 -3.05 16.58
N CYS A 287 13.68 -2.37 16.00
CA CYS A 287 13.79 -1.72 14.69
C CYS A 287 14.92 -0.68 14.68
N GLU A 288 14.95 0.22 15.67
CA GLU A 288 16.01 1.22 15.83
C GLU A 288 17.40 0.60 15.97
N ARG A 289 17.56 -0.37 16.87
CA ARG A 289 18.85 -1.05 17.06
C ARG A 289 19.35 -1.70 15.77
N LEU A 290 18.46 -2.39 15.06
CA LEU A 290 18.81 -3.02 13.79
C LEU A 290 19.19 -1.97 12.73
N PHE A 291 18.50 -0.85 12.67
CA PHE A 291 18.83 0.25 11.77
C PHE A 291 20.23 0.83 12.06
N GLU A 292 20.59 0.94 13.34
CA GLU A 292 21.93 1.41 13.72
C GLU A 292 23.04 0.41 13.36
N GLU A 293 22.75 -0.90 13.36
CA GLU A 293 23.68 -1.94 12.91
C GLU A 293 23.94 -1.93 11.39
N MET A 294 23.09 -1.27 10.58
CA MET A 294 23.24 -1.23 9.13
C MET A 294 24.41 -0.35 8.69
N THR A 295 25.36 -0.94 7.96
CA THR A 295 26.52 -0.24 7.38
C THR A 295 26.16 0.59 6.15
N GLU A 296 25.20 0.12 5.35
CA GLU A 296 24.66 0.81 4.19
C GLU A 296 23.16 0.95 4.33
N ARG A 297 22.67 2.18 4.15
CA ARG A 297 21.26 2.54 4.31
C ARG A 297 20.78 3.14 2.99
N ASN A 298 19.61 2.70 2.54
CA ASN A 298 18.96 3.29 1.37
C ASN A 298 17.60 3.89 1.75
N VAL A 299 16.90 4.44 0.77
CA VAL A 299 15.58 5.07 1.00
C VAL A 299 14.57 4.08 1.61
N PHE A 300 14.68 2.79 1.29
CA PHE A 300 13.82 1.76 1.87
C PHE A 300 14.13 1.51 3.34
N SER A 301 15.41 1.55 3.76
CA SER A 301 15.81 1.44 5.17
C SER A 301 15.21 2.57 6.00
N TRP A 302 15.35 3.81 5.52
CA TRP A 302 14.80 4.99 6.17
C TRP A 302 13.26 4.96 6.22
N ASN A 303 12.60 4.60 5.11
CA ASN A 303 11.15 4.49 5.05
C ASN A 303 10.58 3.37 5.93
N ALA A 304 11.31 2.26 6.08
CA ALA A 304 10.94 1.17 6.99
C ALA A 304 11.02 1.62 8.46
N LEU A 305 12.07 2.34 8.84
CA LEU A 305 12.20 2.93 10.17
C LEU A 305 11.07 3.92 10.45
N MET A 306 10.87 4.90 9.55
CA MET A 306 9.81 5.90 9.67
C MET A 306 8.41 5.29 9.67
N GLY A 307 8.13 4.34 8.77
CA GLY A 307 6.86 3.61 8.75
C GLY A 307 6.62 2.75 9.99
N GLY A 308 7.69 2.28 10.64
CA GLY A 308 7.65 1.66 11.96
C GLY A 308 7.21 2.64 13.04
N TYR A 309 7.78 3.84 13.08
CA TYR A 309 7.36 4.88 14.02
C TYR A 309 5.90 5.31 13.78
N THR A 310 5.52 5.59 12.53
CA THR A 310 4.15 6.01 12.16
C THR A 310 3.10 5.01 12.63
N ARG A 311 3.32 3.71 12.40
CA ARG A 311 2.36 2.65 12.79
C ARG A 311 2.21 2.48 14.30
N ASN A 312 3.22 2.86 15.07
CA ASN A 312 3.21 2.79 16.53
C ASN A 312 2.81 4.10 17.20
N GLY A 313 2.47 5.14 16.43
CA GLY A 313 2.07 6.45 16.95
C GLY A 313 3.22 7.34 17.39
N ASN A 314 4.47 6.94 17.15
CA ASN A 314 5.69 7.67 17.49
C ASN A 314 6.00 8.74 16.42
N PHE A 315 5.07 9.65 16.19
CA PHE A 315 5.18 10.61 15.07
C PHE A 315 6.37 11.57 15.24
N SER A 316 6.78 11.88 16.47
CA SER A 316 7.89 12.82 16.72
C SER A 316 9.23 12.25 16.23
N GLU A 317 9.38 10.93 16.36
CA GLU A 317 10.53 10.15 15.95
C GLU A 317 10.60 10.02 14.42
N VAL A 318 9.44 10.04 13.72
CA VAL A 318 9.40 10.16 12.26
C VAL A 318 10.09 11.46 11.81
N LEU A 319 9.74 12.59 12.44
CA LEU A 319 10.34 13.89 12.08
C LEU A 319 11.83 13.94 12.44
N SER A 320 12.22 13.36 13.57
CA SER A 320 13.63 13.22 13.96
C SER A 320 14.43 12.37 12.97
N ALA A 321 13.90 11.21 12.56
CA ALA A 321 14.50 10.34 11.57
C ALA A 321 14.63 11.02 10.19
N PHE A 322 13.62 11.80 9.79
CA PHE A 322 13.68 12.59 8.56
C PHE A 322 14.78 13.66 8.61
N LYS A 323 14.88 14.41 9.71
CA LYS A 323 15.97 15.38 9.90
C LYS A 323 17.34 14.70 9.88
N ARG A 324 17.48 13.52 10.48
CA ARG A 324 18.70 12.70 10.42
C ARG A 324 19.04 12.27 8.99
N MET A 325 18.04 11.83 8.22
CA MET A 325 18.19 11.46 6.81
C MET A 325 18.69 12.64 5.97
N LEU A 326 18.11 13.83 6.17
CA LEU A 326 18.53 15.06 5.49
C LEU A 326 19.93 15.51 5.88
N PHE A 327 20.28 15.40 7.17
CA PHE A 327 21.60 15.78 7.68
C PHE A 327 22.71 14.86 7.17
N ASP A 328 22.45 13.55 7.12
CA ASP A 328 23.38 12.58 6.55
C ASP A 328 23.62 12.85 5.05
N GLY A 329 22.58 13.27 4.32
CA GLY A 329 22.68 13.72 2.93
C GLY A 329 23.05 12.62 1.92
N THR A 330 23.27 11.38 2.38
CA THR A 330 23.63 10.21 1.57
C THR A 330 22.45 9.68 0.75
N VAL A 331 21.23 9.85 1.27
CA VAL A 331 20.00 9.34 0.67
C VAL A 331 18.99 10.47 0.49
N VAL A 332 18.48 10.62 -0.73
CA VAL A 332 17.46 11.63 -1.06
C VAL A 332 16.07 11.10 -0.71
N PRO A 333 15.24 11.87 0.01
CA PRO A 333 13.83 11.54 0.26
C PRO A 333 13.04 11.30 -1.03
N ASN A 334 12.26 10.23 -1.06
CA ASN A 334 11.32 9.95 -2.15
C ASN A 334 9.87 10.27 -1.75
N ASP A 335 8.92 10.07 -2.66
CA ASP A 335 7.49 10.28 -2.42
C ASP A 335 6.96 9.53 -1.19
N ALA A 336 7.36 8.27 -1.01
CA ALA A 336 6.99 7.49 0.18
C ALA A 336 7.56 8.10 1.48
N THR A 337 8.77 8.65 1.45
CA THR A 337 9.34 9.41 2.57
C THR A 337 8.48 10.64 2.89
N LEU A 338 8.14 11.43 1.87
CA LEU A 338 7.36 12.66 2.04
C LEU A 338 5.97 12.37 2.60
N VAL A 339 5.30 11.31 2.14
CA VAL A 339 3.98 10.90 2.65
C VAL A 339 4.06 10.53 4.14
N ASN A 340 5.07 9.78 4.57
CA ASN A 340 5.26 9.44 5.99
C ASN A 340 5.49 10.68 6.86
N VAL A 341 6.33 11.60 6.40
CA VAL A 341 6.64 12.85 7.12
C VAL A 341 5.41 13.76 7.19
N LEU A 342 4.69 13.93 6.07
CA LEU A 342 3.46 14.74 6.03
C LEU A 342 2.38 14.15 6.94
N SER A 343 2.24 12.82 6.99
CA SER A 343 1.33 12.15 7.92
C SER A 343 1.70 12.42 9.38
N ALA A 344 2.99 12.39 9.72
CA ALA A 344 3.48 12.76 11.05
C ALA A 344 3.22 14.24 11.36
N CYS A 345 3.47 15.16 10.41
CA CYS A 345 3.13 16.58 10.57
C CYS A 345 1.63 16.78 10.81
N ALA A 346 0.77 16.07 10.07
CA ALA A 346 -0.68 16.12 10.22
C ALA A 346 -1.16 15.65 11.61
N ARG A 347 -0.44 14.70 12.22
CA ARG A 347 -0.75 14.18 13.56
C ARG A 347 -0.22 15.05 14.68
N LEU A 348 0.90 15.73 14.47
CA LEU A 348 1.55 16.58 15.46
C LEU A 348 1.17 18.07 15.35
N GLY A 349 0.48 18.45 14.28
CA GLY A 349 0.23 19.86 13.97
C GLY A 349 1.49 20.64 13.59
N ALA A 350 2.52 19.96 13.04
CA ALA A 350 3.79 20.56 12.66
C ALA A 350 3.68 21.27 11.30
N LEU A 351 2.98 22.40 11.30
CA LEU A 351 2.61 23.14 10.10
C LEU A 351 3.83 23.72 9.36
N ASP A 352 4.84 24.21 10.09
CA ASP A 352 5.96 24.90 9.45
C ASP A 352 6.88 23.91 8.75
N LEU A 353 7.18 22.78 9.39
CA LEU A 353 7.83 21.66 8.71
C LEU A 353 6.97 21.13 7.54
N GLY A 354 5.65 21.05 7.70
CA GLY A 354 4.74 20.66 6.61
C GLY A 354 4.83 21.58 5.38
N LYS A 355 4.89 22.90 5.58
CA LYS A 355 5.11 23.88 4.50
C LYS A 355 6.48 23.73 3.85
N TRP A 356 7.52 23.49 4.66
CA TRP A 356 8.86 23.23 4.12
C TRP A 356 8.87 21.98 3.24
N VAL A 357 8.24 20.89 3.70
CA VAL A 357 8.11 19.64 2.93
C VAL A 357 7.30 19.86 1.64
N HIS A 358 6.28 20.72 1.66
CA HIS A 358 5.55 21.10 0.45
C HIS A 358 6.46 21.80 -0.57
N ALA A 359 7.23 22.81 -0.14
CA ALA A 359 8.17 23.51 -1.01
C ALA A 359 9.28 22.58 -1.53
N TYR A 360 9.75 21.66 -0.69
CA TYR A 360 10.69 20.60 -1.09
C TYR A 360 10.07 19.70 -2.16
N ALA A 361 8.82 19.25 -1.99
CA ALA A 361 8.12 18.40 -2.94
C ALA A 361 7.97 19.07 -4.31
N GLU A 362 7.60 20.36 -4.34
CA GLU A 362 7.45 21.11 -5.58
C GLU A 362 8.78 21.30 -6.31
N SER A 363 9.86 21.61 -5.59
CA SER A 363 11.19 21.80 -6.17
C SER A 363 11.84 20.51 -6.69
N HIS A 364 11.43 19.34 -6.17
CA HIS A 364 11.99 18.04 -6.54
C HIS A 364 11.09 17.22 -7.50
N GLY A 365 10.11 17.86 -8.15
CA GLY A 365 9.32 17.23 -9.22
C GLY A 365 8.12 16.41 -8.74
N TYR A 366 7.71 16.54 -7.47
CA TYR A 366 6.54 15.84 -6.93
C TYR A 366 5.22 16.60 -7.10
N LYS A 367 5.21 17.72 -7.82
CA LYS A 367 4.01 18.56 -8.08
C LYS A 367 2.84 17.77 -8.69
N GLY A 368 3.14 16.80 -9.56
CA GLY A 368 2.14 15.93 -10.19
C GLY A 368 1.90 14.59 -9.48
N ASN A 369 2.56 14.32 -8.35
CA ASN A 369 2.41 13.06 -7.63
C ASN A 369 1.16 13.09 -6.74
N VAL A 370 0.13 12.34 -7.13
CA VAL A 370 -1.17 12.29 -6.44
C VAL A 370 -1.04 11.85 -4.97
N TYR A 371 -0.15 10.90 -4.66
CA TYR A 371 0.05 10.43 -3.29
C TYR A 371 0.61 11.53 -2.37
N VAL A 372 1.61 12.28 -2.84
CA VAL A 372 2.18 13.40 -2.09
C VAL A 372 1.16 14.53 -1.93
N ARG A 373 0.38 14.83 -2.99
CA ARG A 373 -0.66 15.86 -2.94
C ARG A 373 -1.80 15.51 -1.98
N ASN A 374 -2.25 14.26 -1.95
CA ASN A 374 -3.23 13.77 -0.99
C ASN A 374 -2.72 13.90 0.45
N ALA A 375 -1.45 13.54 0.70
CA ALA A 375 -0.84 13.70 2.03
C ALA A 375 -0.68 15.18 2.43
N LEU A 376 -0.37 16.08 1.49
CA LEU A 376 -0.31 17.52 1.73
C LEU A 376 -1.68 18.09 2.12
N MET A 377 -2.74 17.70 1.41
CA MET A 377 -4.10 18.10 1.72
C MET A 377 -4.52 17.65 3.12
N ASP A 378 -4.27 16.39 3.48
CA ASP A 378 -4.55 15.87 4.82
C ASP A 378 -3.77 16.63 5.90
N MET A 379 -2.49 16.91 5.65
CA MET A 379 -1.63 17.67 6.55
C MET A 379 -2.15 19.10 6.77
N TYR A 380 -2.43 19.85 5.69
CA TYR A 380 -2.95 21.22 5.81
C TYR A 380 -4.31 21.26 6.49
N ALA A 381 -5.23 20.35 6.12
CA ALA A 381 -6.53 20.24 6.76
C ALA A 381 -6.36 19.96 8.26
N LYS A 382 -5.58 18.95 8.67
CA LYS A 382 -5.40 18.63 10.10
C LYS A 382 -4.63 19.69 10.90
N CYS A 383 -3.77 20.47 10.25
CA CYS A 383 -3.10 21.62 10.87
C CYS A 383 -3.99 22.88 10.93
N GLY A 384 -5.24 22.81 10.50
CA GLY A 384 -6.20 23.92 10.60
C GLY A 384 -6.14 24.94 9.47
N VAL A 385 -5.41 24.68 8.39
CA VAL A 385 -5.29 25.57 7.23
C VAL A 385 -6.01 24.97 6.02
N VAL A 386 -7.33 24.76 6.18
CA VAL A 386 -8.15 24.04 5.18
C VAL A 386 -8.20 24.73 3.82
N GLU A 387 -8.12 26.06 3.77
CA GLU A 387 -8.07 26.81 2.51
C GLU A 387 -6.85 26.42 1.65
N THR A 388 -5.68 26.24 2.27
CA THR A 388 -4.48 25.78 1.56
C THR A 388 -4.64 24.33 1.10
N ALA A 389 -5.33 23.48 1.87
CA ALA A 389 -5.67 22.13 1.40
C ALA A 389 -6.56 22.19 0.14
N LEU A 390 -7.53 23.11 0.10
CA LEU A 390 -8.41 23.31 -1.04
C LEU A 390 -7.64 23.86 -2.26
N ASP A 391 -6.68 24.76 -2.07
CA ASP A 391 -5.80 25.26 -3.13
C ASP A 391 -4.94 24.15 -3.73
N VAL A 392 -4.37 23.29 -2.88
CA VAL A 392 -3.64 22.10 -3.34
C VAL A 392 -4.55 21.23 -4.19
N PHE A 393 -5.75 20.90 -3.71
CA PHE A 393 -6.74 20.11 -4.45
C PHE A 393 -7.11 20.72 -5.81
N LYS A 394 -7.41 22.02 -5.84
CA LYS A 394 -7.72 22.75 -7.09
C LYS A 394 -6.56 22.69 -8.09
N SER A 395 -5.32 22.74 -7.61
CA SER A 395 -4.11 22.69 -8.44
C SER A 395 -3.75 21.31 -9.01
N MET A 396 -4.45 20.24 -8.61
CA MET A 396 -4.17 18.88 -9.10
C MET A 396 -4.78 18.64 -10.48
N ASP A 397 -3.96 18.19 -11.44
CA ASP A 397 -4.44 17.81 -12.78
C ASP A 397 -5.26 16.51 -12.76
N ASN A 398 -4.79 15.52 -11.99
CA ASN A 398 -5.47 14.25 -11.78
C ASN A 398 -5.88 14.13 -10.31
N LYS A 399 -7.14 13.77 -10.08
CA LYS A 399 -7.72 13.57 -8.75
C LYS A 399 -8.24 12.16 -8.69
N ASP A 400 -7.87 11.41 -7.66
CA ASP A 400 -8.43 10.08 -7.40
C ASP A 400 -9.52 10.17 -6.32
N LEU A 401 -10.18 9.05 -6.06
CA LEU A 401 -11.18 8.93 -4.99
C LEU A 401 -10.62 9.40 -3.63
N ILE A 402 -9.35 9.13 -3.34
CA ILE A 402 -8.67 9.56 -2.12
C ILE A 402 -8.56 11.09 -2.07
N SER A 403 -8.25 11.76 -3.18
CA SER A 403 -8.22 13.22 -3.27
C SER A 403 -9.57 13.84 -2.87
N TRP A 404 -10.66 13.33 -3.43
CA TRP A 404 -12.02 13.80 -3.12
C TRP A 404 -12.39 13.56 -1.66
N ASN A 405 -12.17 12.34 -1.17
CA ASN A 405 -12.47 11.95 0.20
C ASN A 405 -11.70 12.81 1.23
N THR A 406 -10.42 13.08 0.96
CA THR A 406 -9.55 13.87 1.84
C THR A 406 -10.06 15.30 1.97
N ILE A 407 -10.40 15.97 0.86
CA ILE A 407 -10.85 17.37 0.92
C ILE A 407 -12.29 17.51 1.46
N ILE A 408 -13.20 16.59 1.11
CA ILE A 408 -14.58 16.58 1.62
C ILE A 408 -14.55 16.39 3.15
N GLY A 409 -13.80 15.40 3.64
CA GLY A 409 -13.63 15.18 5.07
C GLY A 409 -12.95 16.36 5.77
N GLY A 410 -11.91 16.92 5.16
CA GLY A 410 -11.22 18.11 5.66
C GLY A 410 -12.16 19.31 5.86
N LEU A 411 -12.96 19.65 4.84
CA LEU A 411 -13.93 20.75 4.92
C LEU A 411 -15.02 20.48 5.97
N ALA A 412 -15.53 19.24 6.03
CA ALA A 412 -16.53 18.83 7.01
C ALA A 412 -16.04 19.04 8.45
N MET A 413 -14.81 18.60 8.76
CA MET A 413 -14.22 18.74 10.11
C MET A 413 -14.05 20.20 10.54
N HIS A 414 -13.83 21.11 9.59
CA HIS A 414 -13.67 22.55 9.85
C HIS A 414 -14.97 23.34 9.77
N GLY A 415 -16.13 22.67 9.66
CA GLY A 415 -17.44 23.33 9.63
C GLY A 415 -17.82 23.92 8.26
N HIS A 416 -17.02 23.70 7.22
CA HIS A 416 -17.32 24.08 5.83
C HIS A 416 -18.21 23.04 5.13
N GLY A 417 -19.29 22.64 5.80
CA GLY A 417 -20.13 21.53 5.33
C GLY A 417 -20.81 21.82 3.98
N ALA A 418 -21.18 23.06 3.70
CA ALA A 418 -21.77 23.46 2.42
C ALA A 418 -20.78 23.26 1.25
N ASP A 419 -19.51 23.63 1.46
CA ASP A 419 -18.45 23.42 0.47
C ASP A 419 -18.16 21.93 0.26
N ALA A 420 -18.20 21.13 1.34
CA ALA A 420 -18.05 19.68 1.27
C ALA A 420 -19.17 19.03 0.42
N LEU A 421 -20.44 19.41 0.62
CA LEU A 421 -21.58 18.92 -0.17
C LEU A 421 -21.51 19.39 -1.64
N ASN A 422 -21.00 20.59 -1.88
CA ASN A 422 -20.76 21.09 -3.24
C ASN A 422 -19.66 20.28 -3.95
N LEU A 423 -18.54 20.00 -3.26
CA LEU A 423 -17.48 19.14 -3.80
C LEU A 423 -17.97 17.71 -4.06
N PHE A 424 -18.85 17.16 -3.23
CA PHE A 424 -19.49 15.87 -3.50
C PHE A 424 -20.31 15.91 -4.80
N SER A 425 -21.01 17.00 -5.07
CA SER A 425 -21.74 17.17 -6.33
C SER A 425 -20.77 17.23 -7.53
N HIS A 426 -19.65 17.93 -7.41
CA HIS A 426 -18.60 17.95 -8.43
C HIS A 426 -17.94 16.58 -8.65
N MET A 427 -17.72 15.80 -7.58
CA MET A 427 -17.21 14.43 -7.67
C MET A 427 -18.10 13.55 -8.55
N LYS A 428 -19.44 13.64 -8.36
CA LYS A 428 -20.41 12.92 -9.21
C LYS A 428 -20.35 13.36 -10.67
N ILE A 429 -20.24 14.67 -10.92
CA ILE A 429 -20.14 15.22 -12.28
C ILE A 429 -18.84 14.75 -12.96
N ALA A 430 -17.76 14.60 -12.20
CA ALA A 430 -16.49 14.07 -12.68
C ALA A 430 -16.53 12.56 -12.99
N GLY A 431 -17.62 11.86 -12.66
CA GLY A 431 -17.79 10.42 -12.90
C GLY A 431 -17.07 9.52 -11.90
N GLU A 432 -16.63 10.07 -10.76
CA GLU A 432 -16.02 9.31 -9.68
C GLU A 432 -17.11 8.65 -8.82
N ASN A 433 -16.97 7.36 -8.57
CA ASN A 433 -17.92 6.60 -7.76
C ASN A 433 -17.63 6.82 -6.25
N PRO A 434 -18.60 7.33 -5.48
CA PRO A 434 -18.47 7.45 -4.03
C PRO A 434 -18.25 6.10 -3.35
N ASP A 435 -17.48 6.10 -2.26
CA ASP A 435 -17.31 4.95 -1.38
C ASP A 435 -17.79 5.27 0.05
N GLY A 436 -17.66 4.30 0.96
CA GLY A 436 -18.03 4.51 2.37
C GLY A 436 -17.31 5.69 3.01
N ILE A 437 -16.04 5.92 2.67
CA ILE A 437 -15.25 7.04 3.20
C ILE A 437 -15.82 8.38 2.71
N THR A 438 -16.27 8.47 1.45
CA THR A 438 -16.96 9.66 0.94
C THR A 438 -18.18 9.99 1.80
N PHE A 439 -18.99 8.99 2.12
CA PHE A 439 -20.21 9.17 2.91
C PHE A 439 -19.95 9.49 4.38
N ILE A 440 -18.87 9.00 4.98
CA ILE A 440 -18.43 9.49 6.30
C ILE A 440 -18.19 11.00 6.23
N GLY A 441 -17.47 11.50 5.22
CA GLY A 441 -17.23 12.94 5.05
C GLY A 441 -18.52 13.76 4.89
N ILE A 442 -19.48 13.26 4.11
CA ILE A 442 -20.78 13.89 3.90
C ILE A 442 -21.62 13.90 5.18
N LEU A 443 -21.71 12.77 5.88
CA LEU A 443 -22.48 12.67 7.12
C LEU A 443 -21.85 13.52 8.22
N CYS A 444 -20.52 13.62 8.29
CA CYS A 444 -19.83 14.59 9.13
C CYS A 444 -20.21 16.03 8.75
N ALA A 445 -20.27 16.39 7.47
CA ALA A 445 -20.70 17.71 7.04
C ALA A 445 -22.13 18.02 7.51
N CYS A 446 -23.07 17.07 7.35
CA CYS A 446 -24.43 17.19 7.88
C CYS A 446 -24.43 17.36 9.40
N THR A 447 -23.58 16.60 10.11
CA THR A 447 -23.44 16.65 11.58
C THR A 447 -23.00 18.02 12.07
N HIS A 448 -21.99 18.61 11.44
CA HIS A 448 -21.48 19.94 11.80
C HIS A 448 -22.45 21.06 11.41
N MET A 449 -23.29 20.87 10.40
CA MET A 449 -24.32 21.83 9.99
C MET A 449 -25.69 21.63 10.66
N GLY A 450 -25.90 20.52 11.38
CA GLY A 450 -27.20 20.16 11.95
C GLY A 450 -28.28 19.77 10.93
N LEU A 451 -27.88 19.31 9.74
CA LEU A 451 -28.80 18.92 8.65
C LEU A 451 -29.32 17.48 8.87
N VAL A 452 -30.25 17.31 9.81
CA VAL A 452 -30.76 15.98 10.21
C VAL A 452 -31.41 15.24 9.03
N GLU A 453 -32.34 15.88 8.32
CA GLU A 453 -33.08 15.28 7.20
C GLU A 453 -32.14 14.89 6.04
N ASP A 454 -31.22 15.78 5.67
CA ASP A 454 -30.25 15.50 4.60
C ASP A 454 -29.30 14.37 5.02
N GLY A 455 -28.88 14.33 6.28
CA GLY A 455 -28.05 13.25 6.82
C GLY A 455 -28.71 11.88 6.67
N PHE A 456 -30.01 11.76 7.00
CA PHE A 456 -30.76 10.53 6.77
C PHE A 456 -30.96 10.22 5.28
N SER A 457 -31.19 11.24 4.46
CA SER A 457 -31.31 11.08 3.00
C SER A 457 -30.02 10.51 2.40
N TYR A 458 -28.86 11.06 2.75
CA TYR A 458 -27.57 10.55 2.30
C TYR A 458 -27.25 9.18 2.87
N PHE A 459 -27.54 8.92 4.14
CA PHE A 459 -27.34 7.60 4.74
C PHE A 459 -28.15 6.51 4.02
N LYS A 460 -29.37 6.83 3.58
CA LYS A 460 -30.20 5.91 2.81
C LYS A 460 -29.68 5.73 1.39
N SER A 461 -29.29 6.80 0.71
CA SER A 461 -28.78 6.73 -0.67
C SER A 461 -27.51 5.90 -0.80
N MET A 462 -26.70 5.77 0.26
CA MET A 462 -25.59 4.81 0.31
C MET A 462 -26.00 3.41 -0.16
N THR A 463 -27.11 2.90 0.40
CA THR A 463 -27.59 1.56 0.08
C THR A 463 -28.41 1.57 -1.21
N ASP A 464 -29.33 2.53 -1.34
CA ASP A 464 -30.31 2.56 -2.44
C ASP A 464 -29.65 2.89 -3.79
N ASP A 465 -28.75 3.87 -3.84
CA ASP A 465 -28.19 4.40 -5.08
C ASP A 465 -26.79 3.84 -5.38
N TYR A 466 -26.00 3.52 -4.35
CA TYR A 466 -24.59 3.13 -4.48
C TYR A 466 -24.28 1.70 -4.06
N SER A 467 -25.26 0.95 -3.53
CA SER A 467 -25.05 -0.42 -3.02
C SER A 467 -23.92 -0.54 -1.99
N ILE A 468 -23.67 0.52 -1.22
CA ILE A 468 -22.68 0.56 -0.15
C ILE A 468 -23.37 0.12 1.14
N VAL A 469 -22.84 -0.94 1.76
CA VAL A 469 -23.34 -1.43 3.05
C VAL A 469 -22.82 -0.53 4.19
N PRO A 470 -23.70 0.12 4.96
CA PRO A 470 -23.28 0.97 6.08
C PRO A 470 -22.44 0.20 7.10
N GLN A 471 -21.27 0.76 7.43
CA GLN A 471 -20.36 0.28 8.48
C GLN A 471 -20.53 1.10 9.77
N ILE A 472 -19.93 0.63 10.88
CA ILE A 472 -20.06 1.21 12.23
C ILE A 472 -19.82 2.72 12.27
N GLU A 473 -18.88 3.22 11.47
CA GLU A 473 -18.54 4.63 11.37
C GLU A 473 -19.70 5.48 10.84
N HIS A 474 -20.47 4.97 9.87
CA HIS A 474 -21.61 5.68 9.28
C HIS A 474 -22.76 5.79 10.29
N TYR A 475 -23.02 4.72 11.04
CA TYR A 475 -23.98 4.74 12.12
C TYR A 475 -23.56 5.72 13.22
N GLY A 476 -22.26 5.77 13.54
CA GLY A 476 -21.69 6.75 14.46
C GLY A 476 -21.91 8.19 14.01
N CYS A 477 -21.77 8.50 12.72
CA CYS A 477 -22.09 9.83 12.21
C CYS A 477 -23.58 10.19 12.41
N ILE A 478 -24.51 9.25 12.22
CA ILE A 478 -25.95 9.50 12.45
C ILE A 478 -26.26 9.70 13.93
N VAL A 479 -25.62 8.94 14.82
CA VAL A 479 -25.77 9.14 16.26
C VAL A 479 -25.19 10.48 16.70
N ASP A 480 -24.03 10.89 16.18
CA ASP A 480 -23.46 12.22 16.45
C ASP A 480 -24.36 13.33 15.91
N LEU A 481 -24.90 13.19 14.70
CA LEU A 481 -25.87 14.12 14.11
C LEU A 481 -27.12 14.30 14.99
N LEU A 482 -27.77 13.20 15.40
CA LEU A 482 -28.92 13.23 16.29
C LEU A 482 -28.58 13.79 17.67
N GLY A 483 -27.41 13.40 18.19
CA GLY A 483 -26.87 13.87 19.47
C GLY A 483 -26.70 15.38 19.47
N ARG A 484 -26.02 15.94 18.48
CA ARG A 484 -25.79 17.39 18.31
C ARG A 484 -27.05 18.17 17.92
N ALA A 485 -28.07 17.52 17.38
CA ALA A 485 -29.38 18.12 17.17
C ALA A 485 -30.25 18.13 18.45
N GLY A 486 -29.79 17.52 19.55
CA GLY A 486 -30.54 17.40 20.81
C GLY A 486 -31.63 16.32 20.79
N LEU A 487 -31.67 15.51 19.73
CA LEU A 487 -32.66 14.44 19.54
C LEU A 487 -32.22 13.14 20.25
N LEU A 488 -31.87 13.26 21.54
CA LEU A 488 -31.26 12.16 22.32
C LEU A 488 -32.11 10.89 22.35
N ALA A 489 -33.44 11.02 22.47
CA ALA A 489 -34.34 9.87 22.47
C ALA A 489 -34.32 9.11 21.12
N HIS A 490 -34.28 9.85 20.02
CA HIS A 490 -34.14 9.27 18.68
C HIS A 490 -32.76 8.64 18.48
N ALA A 491 -31.69 9.22 19.04
CA ALA A 491 -30.35 8.64 18.99
C ALA A 491 -30.31 7.26 19.68
N VAL A 492 -30.93 7.12 20.85
CA VAL A 492 -31.01 5.85 21.58
C VAL A 492 -31.86 4.82 20.84
N ASP A 493 -33.01 5.25 20.30
CA ASP A 493 -33.87 4.38 19.50
C ASP A 493 -33.15 3.90 18.22
N PHE A 494 -32.38 4.78 17.58
CA PHE A 494 -31.54 4.44 16.43
C PHE A 494 -30.48 3.40 16.81
N ILE A 495 -29.73 3.61 17.90
CA ILE A 495 -28.74 2.65 18.41
C ILE A 495 -29.34 1.26 18.60
N ARG A 496 -30.55 1.18 19.19
CA ARG A 496 -31.26 -0.09 19.43
C ARG A 496 -31.69 -0.81 18.15
N LYS A 497 -31.91 -0.07 17.05
CA LYS A 497 -32.36 -0.59 15.76
C LYS A 497 -31.22 -0.94 14.81
N MET A 498 -29.97 -0.60 15.15
CA MET A 498 -28.81 -0.91 14.31
C MET A 498 -28.67 -2.43 14.14
N PRO A 499 -28.29 -2.91 12.95
CA PRO A 499 -28.04 -4.33 12.71
C PRO A 499 -26.71 -4.82 13.30
N ILE A 500 -25.89 -3.89 13.80
CA ILE A 500 -24.56 -4.11 14.37
C ILE A 500 -24.49 -3.53 15.78
N GLU A 501 -23.67 -4.14 16.63
CA GLU A 501 -23.46 -3.67 18.01
C GLU A 501 -22.72 -2.33 18.03
N ALA A 502 -23.18 -1.39 18.88
CA ALA A 502 -22.57 -0.08 19.02
C ALA A 502 -21.20 -0.17 19.69
N ASP A 503 -20.20 0.52 19.12
CA ASP A 503 -18.84 0.57 19.66
C ASP A 503 -18.64 1.72 20.67
N ALA A 504 -17.42 1.81 21.20
CA ALA A 504 -17.06 2.86 22.14
C ALA A 504 -17.21 4.28 21.54
N VAL A 505 -17.01 4.47 20.23
CA VAL A 505 -17.11 5.78 19.59
C VAL A 505 -18.55 6.28 19.59
N ILE A 506 -19.51 5.41 19.27
CA ILE A 506 -20.95 5.73 19.30
C ILE A 506 -21.41 6.15 20.70
N TRP A 507 -21.04 5.37 21.72
CA TRP A 507 -21.39 5.70 23.10
C TRP A 507 -20.71 6.97 23.61
N ALA A 508 -19.47 7.24 23.18
CA ALA A 508 -18.78 8.49 23.49
C ALA A 508 -19.44 9.70 22.84
N ALA A 509 -19.89 9.59 21.58
CA ALA A 509 -20.64 10.64 20.90
C ALA A 509 -21.95 10.95 21.64
N LEU A 510 -22.68 9.91 22.04
CA LEU A 510 -23.91 10.07 22.82
C LEU A 510 -23.65 10.69 24.20
N LEU A 511 -22.60 10.25 24.91
CA LEU A 511 -22.19 10.83 26.20
C LEU A 511 -21.84 12.31 26.07
N GLY A 512 -21.14 12.68 25.01
CA GLY A 512 -20.84 14.08 24.65
C GLY A 512 -22.10 14.90 24.46
N ALA A 513 -23.08 14.39 23.71
CA ALA A 513 -24.36 15.04 23.53
C ALA A 513 -25.15 15.17 24.85
N CYS A 514 -25.14 14.13 25.69
CA CYS A 514 -25.81 14.17 27.00
C CYS A 514 -25.24 15.24 27.92
N ARG A 515 -23.93 15.51 27.86
CA ARG A 515 -23.31 16.64 28.57
C ARG A 515 -23.84 17.98 28.08
N VAL A 516 -23.91 18.18 26.76
CA VAL A 516 -24.38 19.43 26.13
C VAL A 516 -25.84 19.70 26.49
N TYR A 517 -26.69 18.69 26.38
CA TYR A 517 -28.14 18.79 26.62
C TYR A 517 -28.57 18.49 28.05
N LYS A 518 -27.60 18.31 28.95
CA LYS A 518 -27.82 18.11 30.38
C LYS A 518 -28.77 16.93 30.70
N ASN A 519 -28.58 15.79 30.04
CA ASN A 519 -29.32 14.55 30.33
C ASN A 519 -28.46 13.56 31.15
N VAL A 520 -28.66 13.55 32.47
CA VAL A 520 -27.84 12.74 33.40
C VAL A 520 -28.10 11.24 33.25
N GLU A 521 -29.36 10.85 33.14
CA GLU A 521 -29.76 9.43 33.11
C GLU A 521 -29.15 8.73 31.89
N LEU A 522 -29.20 9.40 30.73
CA LEU A 522 -28.62 8.84 29.52
C LEU A 522 -27.09 8.88 29.52
N ALA A 523 -26.49 9.88 30.17
CA ALA A 523 -25.04 9.92 30.38
C ALA A 523 -24.53 8.76 31.23
N GLU A 524 -25.24 8.39 32.30
CA GLU A 524 -24.89 7.25 33.15
C GLU A 524 -24.95 5.93 32.36
N LEU A 525 -26.00 5.74 31.54
CA LEU A 525 -26.13 4.58 30.65
C LEU A 525 -25.00 4.50 29.60
N ALA A 526 -24.71 5.60 28.91
CA ALA A 526 -23.67 5.63 27.88
C ALA A 526 -22.30 5.32 28.47
N LEU A 527 -22.03 5.79 29.70
CA LEU A 527 -20.79 5.49 30.39
C LEU A 527 -20.68 4.03 30.82
N GLU A 528 -21.75 3.44 31.36
CA GLU A 528 -21.76 2.02 31.73
C GLU A 528 -21.31 1.16 30.54
N LYS A 529 -21.82 1.46 29.34
CA LYS A 529 -21.37 0.83 28.09
C LYS A 529 -19.92 1.12 27.72
N LEU A 530 -19.44 2.35 27.88
CA LEU A 530 -18.04 2.68 27.66
C LEU A 530 -17.09 1.94 28.62
N ILE A 531 -17.50 1.68 29.86
CA ILE A 531 -16.70 0.93 30.83
C ILE A 531 -16.65 -0.56 30.48
N GLU A 532 -17.74 -1.13 29.93
CA GLU A 532 -17.75 -2.50 29.41
C GLU A 532 -16.72 -2.66 28.27
N PHE A 533 -16.65 -1.72 27.34
CA PHE A 533 -15.70 -1.76 26.22
C PHE A 533 -14.27 -1.41 26.62
N GLU A 534 -14.09 -0.35 27.42
CA GLU A 534 -12.79 0.22 27.72
C GLU A 534 -12.61 0.46 29.24
N PRO A 535 -12.55 -0.61 30.05
CA PRO A 535 -12.51 -0.50 31.51
C PRO A 535 -11.29 0.25 32.03
N LYS A 536 -10.23 0.34 31.21
CA LYS A 536 -8.96 1.00 31.52
C LYS A 536 -8.79 2.38 30.90
N ASN A 537 -9.79 2.92 30.19
CA ASN A 537 -9.68 4.25 29.59
C ASN A 537 -10.03 5.34 30.63
N PRO A 538 -9.05 6.14 31.12
CA PRO A 538 -9.31 7.17 32.13
C PRO A 538 -10.19 8.32 31.61
N ALA A 539 -10.30 8.50 30.29
CA ALA A 539 -11.10 9.57 29.69
C ALA A 539 -12.60 9.43 30.02
N ASN A 540 -13.10 8.19 30.04
CA ASN A 540 -14.51 7.88 30.32
C ASN A 540 -14.91 8.37 31.72
N TYR A 541 -14.08 8.09 32.73
CA TYR A 541 -14.29 8.54 34.10
C TYR A 541 -14.16 10.06 34.26
N VAL A 542 -13.21 10.69 33.56
CA VAL A 542 -13.07 12.15 33.56
C VAL A 542 -14.32 12.80 32.96
N MET A 543 -14.86 12.25 31.89
CA MET A 543 -16.06 12.77 31.24
C MET A 543 -17.27 12.72 32.18
N LEU A 544 -17.48 11.60 32.88
CA LEU A 544 -18.54 11.51 33.90
C LEU A 544 -18.31 12.46 35.08
N SER A 545 -17.07 12.58 35.56
CA SER A 545 -16.73 13.54 36.62
C SER A 545 -17.11 14.97 36.23
N ASN A 546 -16.84 15.36 34.98
CA ASN A 546 -17.17 16.68 34.47
C ASN A 546 -18.68 16.85 34.37
N ILE A 547 -19.40 15.85 33.85
CA ILE A 547 -20.87 15.83 33.79
C ILE A 547 -21.43 16.02 35.21
N TYR A 548 -21.07 15.20 36.20
CA TYR A 548 -21.53 15.38 37.58
C TYR A 548 -21.18 16.76 38.17
N GLY A 549 -20.01 17.32 37.84
CA GLY A 549 -19.64 18.69 38.18
C GLY A 549 -20.60 19.73 37.59
N ASP A 550 -20.91 19.63 36.29
CA ASP A 550 -21.84 20.51 35.57
C ASP A 550 -23.26 20.49 36.17
N PHE A 551 -23.65 19.38 36.82
CA PHE A 551 -24.92 19.23 37.54
C PHE A 551 -24.85 19.55 39.04
N GLY A 552 -23.69 19.96 39.57
CA GLY A 552 -23.50 20.23 41.00
C GLY A 552 -23.56 19.00 41.89
N ARG A 553 -23.47 17.78 41.32
CA ARG A 553 -23.45 16.49 42.04
C ARG A 553 -22.05 16.19 42.60
N TRP A 554 -21.49 17.10 43.39
CA TRP A 554 -20.11 17.03 43.91
C TRP A 554 -19.83 15.79 44.77
N LYS A 555 -20.86 15.23 45.43
CA LYS A 555 -20.74 13.98 46.19
C LYS A 555 -20.43 12.79 45.27
N ASP A 556 -21.02 12.75 44.08
CA ASP A 556 -20.79 11.68 43.12
C ASP A 556 -19.45 11.85 42.40
N VAL A 557 -19.02 13.10 42.15
CA VAL A 557 -17.64 13.41 41.72
C VAL A 557 -16.62 12.88 42.74
N ALA A 558 -16.84 13.11 44.03
CA ALA A 558 -15.94 12.63 45.08
C ALA A 558 -15.89 11.10 45.14
N ARG A 559 -17.05 10.42 45.05
CA ARG A 559 -17.12 8.94 45.00
C ARG A 559 -16.38 8.38 43.79
N LEU A 560 -16.59 8.98 42.61
CA LEU A 560 -15.92 8.58 41.37
C LEU A 560 -14.40 8.76 41.47
N LYS A 561 -13.93 9.87 42.05
CA LYS A 561 -12.49 10.11 42.28
C LYS A 561 -11.86 9.07 43.22
N VAL A 562 -12.59 8.61 44.24
CA VAL A 562 -12.13 7.53 45.13
C VAL A 562 -12.06 6.21 44.36
N ALA A 563 -13.11 5.84 43.63
CA ALA A 563 -13.13 4.61 42.82
C ALA A 563 -12.00 4.57 41.75
N VAL A 564 -11.69 5.71 41.14
CA VAL A 564 -10.58 5.85 40.16
C VAL A 564 -9.20 5.74 40.84
N ARG A 565 -9.09 6.16 42.10
CA ARG A 565 -7.84 6.04 42.88
C ARG A 565 -7.57 4.60 43.31
N ASP A 566 -8.62 3.89 43.73
CA ASP A 566 -8.54 2.50 44.22
C ASP A 566 -8.25 1.50 43.09
N THR A 567 -8.57 1.86 41.85
CA THR A 567 -8.22 1.11 40.63
C THR A 567 -6.77 1.34 40.17
N GLY A 568 -6.01 2.20 40.85
CA GLY A 568 -4.58 2.44 40.57
C GLY A 568 -4.30 3.35 39.36
N PHE A 569 -5.31 4.00 38.79
CA PHE A 569 -5.12 4.87 37.62
C PHE A 569 -4.42 6.18 38.00
N LYS A 570 -3.35 6.51 37.27
CA LYS A 570 -2.78 7.86 37.24
C LYS A 570 -3.46 8.64 36.12
N LYS A 571 -4.08 9.77 36.47
CA LYS A 571 -4.58 10.75 35.49
C LYS A 571 -3.40 11.19 34.63
N LEU A 572 -3.43 10.90 33.33
CA LEU A 572 -2.51 11.50 32.38
C LEU A 572 -2.88 12.99 32.27
N PRO A 573 -1.96 13.92 32.57
CA PRO A 573 -2.24 15.33 32.37
C PRO A 573 -2.53 15.57 30.88
N GLY A 574 -3.55 16.38 30.60
CA GLY A 574 -3.80 16.85 29.24
C GLY A 574 -2.55 17.52 28.70
N CYS A 575 -2.15 17.16 27.50
CA CYS A 575 -0.99 17.72 26.83
C CYS A 575 -1.42 18.49 25.57
N SER A 576 -0.73 19.56 25.26
CA SER A 576 -0.82 20.28 23.98
C SER A 576 0.57 20.33 23.38
N LEU A 577 0.70 19.96 22.11
CA LEU A 577 1.94 20.09 21.37
C LEU A 577 1.88 21.36 20.52
N ILE A 578 2.95 22.15 20.55
CA ILE A 578 3.14 23.27 19.66
C ILE A 578 4.53 23.21 19.02
N GLU A 579 4.62 23.68 17.77
CA GLU A 579 5.89 23.88 17.08
C GLU A 579 6.43 25.27 17.45
N VAL A 580 7.64 25.33 18.01
CA VAL A 580 8.36 26.56 18.33
C VAL A 580 9.77 26.45 17.78
N ASN A 581 10.15 27.35 16.85
CA ASN A 581 11.48 27.38 16.23
C ASN A 581 11.91 26.01 15.66
N ASP A 582 11.04 25.34 14.90
CA ASP A 582 11.25 24.01 14.30
C ASP A 582 11.39 22.84 15.32
N TYR A 583 11.11 23.07 16.60
CA TYR A 583 11.04 22.04 17.65
C TYR A 583 9.62 21.85 18.14
N LEU A 584 9.22 20.59 18.33
CA LEU A 584 7.96 20.26 18.99
C LEU A 584 8.14 20.32 20.50
N VAL A 585 7.29 21.11 21.14
CA VAL A 585 7.29 21.31 22.58
C VAL A 585 5.96 20.84 23.15
N GLU A 586 6.03 19.92 24.10
CA GLU A 586 4.87 19.42 24.84
C GLU A 586 4.59 20.30 26.06
N PHE A 587 3.37 20.81 26.16
CA PHE A 587 2.87 21.54 27.31
C PHE A 587 1.89 20.68 28.08
N TYR A 588 2.17 20.44 29.35
CA TYR A 588 1.24 19.79 30.26
C TYR A 588 0.57 20.82 31.17
N SER A 589 -0.64 20.52 31.62
CA SER A 589 -1.30 21.35 32.63
C SER A 589 -0.41 21.48 33.88
N LEU A 590 -0.11 22.72 34.29
CA LEU A 590 0.78 23.07 35.41
C LEU A 590 2.25 22.64 35.22
N ASP A 591 2.70 22.44 33.97
CA ASP A 591 4.09 22.08 33.69
C ASP A 591 5.06 23.24 33.93
N GLU A 592 6.15 22.94 34.63
CA GLU A 592 7.25 23.88 34.90
C GLU A 592 8.57 23.45 34.24
N ARG A 593 8.55 22.48 33.32
CA ARG A 593 9.76 22.01 32.62
C ARG A 593 10.22 22.93 31.49
N HIS A 594 9.36 23.83 31.01
CA HIS A 594 9.70 24.70 29.88
C HIS A 594 10.80 25.71 30.27
N PRO A 595 11.87 25.87 29.45
CA PRO A 595 12.94 26.82 29.74
C PRO A 595 12.45 28.26 29.95
N GLU A 596 11.43 28.67 29.20
CA GLU A 596 10.82 30.02 29.27
C GLU A 596 9.61 30.12 30.19
N LYS A 597 9.43 29.19 31.15
CA LYS A 597 8.22 29.12 32.00
C LYS A 597 7.86 30.45 32.66
N GLU A 598 8.85 31.22 33.11
CA GLU A 598 8.62 32.48 33.82
C GLU A 598 7.97 33.52 32.92
N GLN A 599 8.43 33.62 31.66
CA GLN A 599 7.84 34.52 30.67
C GLN A 599 6.44 34.06 30.25
N ILE A 600 6.26 32.75 30.03
CA ILE A 600 4.97 32.17 29.65
C ILE A 600 3.93 32.41 30.75
N TYR A 601 4.22 32.02 32.00
CA TYR A 601 3.30 32.22 33.12
C TYR A 601 3.14 33.71 33.47
N GLY A 602 4.18 34.54 33.30
CA GLY A 602 4.09 36.00 33.45
C GLY A 602 3.13 36.63 32.44
N THR A 603 3.22 36.22 31.17
CA THR A 603 2.32 36.64 30.10
C THR A 603 0.89 36.14 30.35
N LEU A 604 0.72 34.87 30.75
CA LEU A 604 -0.58 34.29 31.09
C LEU A 604 -1.27 35.05 32.23
N ARG A 605 -0.52 35.40 33.29
CA ARG A 605 -1.03 36.24 34.38
C ARG A 605 -1.43 37.64 33.91
N THR A 606 -0.67 38.23 32.99
CA THR A 606 -0.97 39.55 32.41
C THR A 606 -2.24 39.50 31.57
N LEU A 607 -2.39 38.49 30.70
CA LEU A 607 -3.61 38.22 29.94
C LEU A 607 -4.81 37.98 30.86
N THR A 608 -4.64 37.20 31.93
CA THR A 608 -5.72 36.95 32.92
C THR A 608 -6.18 38.24 33.60
N LYS A 609 -5.24 39.14 33.94
CA LYS A 609 -5.56 40.46 34.49
C LYS A 609 -6.32 41.32 33.48
N LEU A 610 -5.89 41.33 32.21
CA LEU A 610 -6.57 42.06 31.13
C LEU A 610 -8.00 41.53 30.94
N LEU A 611 -8.17 40.22 30.84
CA LEU A 611 -9.50 39.59 30.72
C LEU A 611 -10.41 40.00 31.88
N ARG A 612 -9.93 39.91 33.13
CA ARG A 612 -10.71 40.34 34.31
C ARG A 612 -11.09 41.81 34.25
N SER A 613 -10.16 42.67 33.82
CA SER A 613 -10.44 44.10 33.67
C SER A 613 -11.46 44.42 32.56
N SER A 614 -11.59 43.54 31.56
CA SER A 614 -12.60 43.61 30.50
C SER A 614 -13.94 42.97 30.87
N GLY A 615 -14.15 42.63 32.15
CA GLY A 615 -15.41 42.06 32.63
C GLY A 615 -15.51 40.54 32.56
N TYR A 616 -14.43 39.83 32.22
CA TYR A 616 -14.41 38.37 32.31
C TYR A 616 -14.42 37.93 33.78
N VAL A 617 -15.50 37.27 34.19
CA VAL A 617 -15.60 36.60 35.48
C VAL A 617 -15.28 35.12 35.24
N PRO A 618 -14.16 34.59 35.77
CA PRO A 618 -13.90 33.16 35.72
C PRO A 618 -15.04 32.42 36.40
N GLY A 619 -15.54 31.33 35.80
CA GLY A 619 -16.43 30.40 36.49
C GLY A 619 -15.67 29.72 37.62
N PHE A 620 -15.73 30.26 38.83
CA PHE A 620 -15.09 29.69 40.01
C PHE A 620 -15.93 28.51 40.53
N THR A 621 -15.77 27.34 39.93
CA THR A 621 -16.18 26.07 40.54
C THR A 621 -15.01 25.11 40.77
N GLU A 622 -13.78 25.44 40.38
CA GLU A 622 -12.69 24.43 40.40
C GLU A 622 -11.37 24.80 41.11
N LEU A 623 -11.20 25.97 41.74
CA LEU A 623 -9.86 26.34 42.26
C LEU A 623 -9.73 26.88 43.70
N ASP A 624 -10.82 27.06 44.46
CA ASP A 624 -10.72 27.74 45.78
C ASP A 624 -10.81 26.85 47.04
N GLU A 625 -10.74 25.51 46.93
CA GLU A 625 -10.72 24.65 48.13
C GLU A 625 -9.55 23.66 48.14
N ARG A 626 -8.32 24.19 48.18
CA ARG A 626 -7.14 23.46 48.70
C ARG A 626 -6.18 24.42 49.41
N ASN A 627 -6.53 24.78 50.64
CA ASN A 627 -5.55 25.02 51.71
C ASN A 627 -5.36 23.73 52.50
#